data_AF-A0A425HSZ7-F1
#
_entry.id   AF-A0A425HSZ7-F1
#
_cell.length_a   1.000
_cell.length_b   1.000
_cell.length_c   1.000
_cell.angle_alpha   90.00
_cell.angle_beta   90.00
_cell.angle_gamma   90.00
#
_symmetry.space_group_name_H-M   'P 1'
#
loop_
_entity.id
_entity.type
_entity.pdbx_description
1 polymer ?
#
loop_
_entity_poly.entity_id
_entity_poly.type
_entity_poly.pdbx_seq_one_letter_code
_entity_poly.pdbx_strand_id
1 'polypeptide(L)'
;PGSLVDKTLQTCVLPRVCHLRSEELLGLLQVVAALDVQFDELLQAMGERVTEILPQFELAGLVSLASHFTDLEFPPRLLLSELASRLDEAAATLDDDTLRQMKVLFARHGLPHESICARLETELCPQETGTN
;
A
#
# COMPACT_ATOMS: atom_id res chain seq x y z
N PRO A 1 14.01 -24.81 16.30
CA PRO A 1 12.55 -25.11 16.28
C PRO A 1 11.75 -23.82 16.11
N GLY A 2 11.08 -23.63 14.96
CA GLY A 2 10.25 -22.45 14.70
C GLY A 2 8.97 -22.43 15.54
N SER A 3 8.43 -21.23 15.75
CA SER A 3 7.17 -20.99 16.47
C SER A 3 6.03 -21.80 15.84
N LEU A 4 4.99 -22.11 16.62
CA LEU A 4 3.77 -22.70 16.08
C LEU A 4 3.21 -21.80 14.95
N VAL A 5 3.33 -20.47 15.11
CA VAL A 5 2.94 -19.48 14.11
C VAL A 5 3.72 -19.70 12.82
N ASP A 6 5.06 -19.74 12.85
CA ASP A 6 5.90 -19.94 11.67
C ASP A 6 5.54 -21.23 10.93
N LYS A 7 5.31 -22.32 11.68
CA LYS A 7 4.89 -23.61 11.10
C LYS A 7 3.52 -23.52 10.45
N THR A 8 2.57 -22.82 11.07
CA THR A 8 1.24 -22.60 10.49
C THR A 8 1.34 -21.75 9.22
N LEU A 9 2.13 -20.67 9.25
CA LEU A 9 2.35 -19.83 8.07
C LEU A 9 2.97 -20.65 6.94
N GLN A 10 4.01 -21.42 7.23
CA GLN A 10 4.72 -22.23 6.23
C GLN A 10 3.88 -23.37 5.65
N THR A 11 3.12 -24.10 6.48
CA THR A 11 2.42 -25.32 6.04
C THR A 11 0.99 -25.09 5.59
N CYS A 12 0.34 -24.04 6.09
CA CYS A 12 -1.08 -23.80 5.85
C CYS A 12 -1.33 -22.52 5.04
N VAL A 13 -0.57 -21.45 5.26
CA VAL A 13 -0.86 -20.16 4.61
C VAL A 13 -0.10 -20.02 3.30
N LEU A 14 1.22 -20.20 3.33
CA LEU A 14 2.11 -20.02 2.18
C LEU A 14 1.63 -20.76 0.91
N PRO A 15 1.23 -22.04 0.96
CA PRO A 15 0.79 -22.75 -0.25
C PRO A 15 -0.51 -22.21 -0.87
N ARG A 16 -1.26 -21.39 -0.12
CA ARG A 16 -2.56 -20.84 -0.56
C ARG A 16 -2.45 -19.45 -1.12
N VAL A 17 -1.31 -18.77 -0.94
CA VAL A 17 -1.11 -17.36 -1.34
C VAL A 17 -1.42 -17.15 -2.83
N CYS A 18 -0.99 -18.07 -3.70
CA CYS A 18 -1.23 -18.00 -5.14
C CYS A 18 -2.72 -18.04 -5.54
N HIS A 19 -3.61 -18.45 -4.63
CA HIS A 19 -5.05 -18.52 -4.85
C HIS A 19 -5.82 -17.38 -4.18
N LEU A 20 -5.15 -16.54 -3.38
CA LEU A 20 -5.79 -15.43 -2.71
C LEU A 20 -6.21 -14.34 -3.70
N ARG A 21 -7.36 -13.74 -3.41
CA ARG A 21 -7.90 -12.55 -4.06
C ARG A 21 -7.32 -11.29 -3.41
N SER A 22 -7.56 -10.13 -4.04
CA SER A 22 -7.06 -8.83 -3.58
C SER A 22 -7.39 -8.53 -2.11
N GLU A 23 -8.67 -8.66 -1.72
CA GLU A 23 -9.13 -8.44 -0.34
C GLU A 23 -8.47 -9.39 0.66
N GLU A 24 -8.25 -10.66 0.27
CA GLU A 24 -7.66 -11.69 1.12
C GLU A 24 -6.15 -11.46 1.32
N LEU A 25 -5.44 -11.00 0.28
CA LEU A 25 -4.03 -10.60 0.39
C LEU A 25 -3.87 -9.39 1.29
N LEU A 26 -4.72 -8.38 1.14
CA LEU A 26 -4.70 -7.20 1.99
C LEU A 26 -4.95 -7.58 3.46
N GLY A 27 -6.00 -8.36 3.72
CA GLY A 27 -6.32 -8.81 5.07
C GLY A 27 -5.20 -9.66 5.69
N LEU A 28 -4.60 -10.57 4.91
CA LEU A 28 -3.46 -11.36 5.38
C LEU A 28 -2.26 -10.48 5.71
N LEU A 29 -1.91 -9.52 4.84
CA LEU A 29 -0.74 -8.66 5.05
C LEU A 29 -0.94 -7.75 6.27
N GLN A 30 -2.15 -7.23 6.44
CA GLN A 30 -2.51 -6.45 7.62
C GLN A 30 -2.35 -7.25 8.91
N VAL A 31 -2.78 -8.52 8.93
CA VAL A 31 -2.60 -9.40 10.10
C VAL A 31 -1.13 -9.70 10.35
N VAL A 32 -0.35 -10.00 9.31
CA VAL A 32 1.09 -10.26 9.43
C VAL A 32 1.82 -9.03 9.97
N ALA A 33 1.50 -7.83 9.48
CA ALA A 33 2.03 -6.56 9.96
C ALA A 33 1.64 -6.28 11.42
N ALA A 34 0.36 -6.48 11.78
CA ALA A 34 -0.12 -6.25 13.13
C ALA A 34 0.50 -7.21 14.18
N LEU A 35 0.91 -8.41 13.75
CA LEU A 35 1.58 -9.39 14.59
C LEU A 35 3.11 -9.25 14.58
N ASP A 36 3.66 -8.30 13.82
CA ASP A 36 5.10 -8.08 13.63
C ASP A 36 5.85 -9.38 13.24
N VAL A 37 5.21 -10.18 12.37
CA VAL A 37 5.77 -11.46 11.95
C VAL A 37 6.63 -11.26 10.71
N GLN A 38 7.94 -11.37 10.87
CA GLN A 38 8.89 -11.43 9.77
C GLN A 38 9.01 -12.86 9.24
N PHE A 39 8.30 -13.15 8.15
CA PHE A 39 8.39 -14.42 7.43
C PHE A 39 8.62 -14.16 5.93
N ASP A 40 9.89 -14.07 5.55
CA ASP A 40 10.34 -13.60 4.24
C ASP A 40 9.71 -14.38 3.07
N GLU A 41 9.62 -15.70 3.17
CA GLU A 41 9.02 -16.53 2.11
C GLU A 41 7.54 -16.20 1.89
N LEU A 42 6.82 -15.85 2.95
CA LEU A 42 5.42 -15.42 2.84
C LEU A 42 5.33 -14.03 2.22
N LEU A 43 6.16 -13.08 2.65
CA LEU A 43 6.16 -11.72 2.07
C LEU A 43 6.52 -11.74 0.59
N GLN A 44 7.49 -12.58 0.21
CA GLN A 44 7.85 -12.79 -1.19
C GLN A 44 6.68 -13.36 -1.99
N ALA A 45 6.08 -14.46 -1.53
CA ALA A 45 4.94 -15.07 -2.23
C ALA A 45 3.76 -14.11 -2.37
N MET A 46 3.52 -13.29 -1.34
CA MET A 46 2.48 -12.25 -1.39
C MET A 46 2.84 -11.15 -2.38
N GLY A 47 4.09 -10.68 -2.42
CA GLY A 47 4.54 -9.67 -3.39
C GLY A 47 4.44 -10.16 -4.84
N GLU A 48 4.81 -11.41 -5.09
CA GLU A 48 4.65 -12.07 -6.40
C GLU A 48 3.18 -12.11 -6.79
N ARG A 49 2.32 -12.60 -5.89
CA ARG A 49 0.88 -12.68 -6.16
C ARG A 49 0.25 -11.31 -6.39
N VAL A 50 0.59 -10.32 -5.58
CA VAL A 50 0.10 -8.94 -5.75
C VAL A 50 0.48 -8.41 -7.13
N THR A 51 1.69 -8.71 -7.61
CA THR A 51 2.13 -8.31 -8.96
C THR A 51 1.27 -8.94 -10.06
N GLU A 52 0.91 -10.23 -9.92
CA GLU A 52 0.05 -10.93 -10.90
C GLU A 52 -1.35 -10.35 -11.01
N ILE A 53 -1.93 -9.90 -9.90
CA ILE A 53 -3.32 -9.41 -9.84
C ILE A 53 -3.41 -7.92 -9.59
N LEU A 54 -2.33 -7.18 -9.83
CA LEU A 54 -2.22 -5.74 -9.61
C LEU A 54 -3.40 -4.93 -10.18
N PRO A 55 -3.91 -5.21 -11.40
CA PRO A 55 -5.05 -4.48 -11.95
C PRO A 55 -6.37 -4.65 -11.17
N GLN A 56 -6.47 -5.66 -10.30
CA GLN A 56 -7.67 -5.96 -9.53
C GLN A 56 -7.78 -5.16 -8.23
N PHE A 57 -6.72 -4.47 -7.83
CA PHE A 57 -6.72 -3.65 -6.63
C PHE A 57 -7.25 -2.25 -6.91
N GLU A 58 -8.12 -1.77 -6.03
CA GLU A 58 -8.42 -0.35 -5.92
C GLU A 58 -7.23 0.42 -5.35
N LEU A 59 -7.19 1.72 -5.63
CA LEU A 59 -6.04 2.56 -5.29
C LEU A 59 -5.79 2.60 -3.77
N ALA A 60 -6.84 2.75 -2.95
CA ALA A 60 -6.73 2.70 -1.49
C ALA A 60 -6.17 1.36 -0.97
N GLY A 61 -6.53 0.26 -1.63
CA GLY A 61 -5.99 -1.06 -1.34
C GLY A 61 -4.49 -1.16 -1.64
N LEU A 62 -4.04 -0.59 -2.77
CA LEU A 62 -2.61 -0.52 -3.11
C LEU A 62 -1.81 0.32 -2.11
N VAL A 63 -2.36 1.45 -1.65
CA VAL A 63 -1.73 2.30 -0.63
C VAL A 63 -1.56 1.54 0.68
N SER A 64 -2.60 0.80 1.08
CA SER A 64 -2.57 -0.02 2.29
C SER A 64 -1.54 -1.15 2.18
N LEU A 65 -1.52 -1.87 1.05
CA LEU A 65 -0.51 -2.92 0.79
C LEU A 65 0.91 -2.37 0.86
N ALA A 66 1.18 -1.27 0.16
CA ALA A 66 2.50 -0.66 0.14
C ALA A 66 2.93 -0.18 1.53
N SER A 67 2.00 0.35 2.32
CA SER A 67 2.27 0.75 3.71
C SER A 67 2.65 -0.46 4.58
N HIS A 68 1.84 -1.53 4.56
CA HIS A 68 2.14 -2.71 5.37
C HIS A 68 3.43 -3.43 4.95
N PHE A 69 3.71 -3.53 3.66
CA PHE A 69 5.01 -4.03 3.20
C PHE A 69 6.17 -3.16 3.70
N THR A 70 5.99 -1.83 3.69
CA THR A 70 7.00 -0.90 4.22
C THR A 70 7.20 -1.08 5.74
N ASP A 71 6.12 -1.31 6.49
CA ASP A 71 6.17 -1.55 7.94
C ASP A 71 6.89 -2.86 8.28
N LEU A 72 6.74 -3.86 7.42
CA LEU A 72 7.42 -5.16 7.50
C LEU A 72 8.84 -5.14 6.89
N GLU A 73 9.39 -3.95 6.60
CA GLU A 73 10.70 -3.76 5.97
C GLU A 73 10.88 -4.46 4.60
N PHE A 74 9.77 -4.86 3.95
CA PHE A 74 9.75 -5.46 2.62
C PHE A 74 9.53 -4.38 1.55
N PRO A 75 10.52 -4.06 0.69
CA PRO A 75 10.45 -2.87 -0.15
C PRO A 75 9.36 -2.95 -1.25
N PRO A 76 8.30 -2.12 -1.23
CA PRO A 76 7.16 -2.22 -2.14
C PRO A 76 7.40 -1.47 -3.47
N ARG A 77 8.58 -1.61 -4.10
CA ARG A 77 9.01 -0.77 -5.24
C ARG A 77 8.01 -0.77 -6.41
N LEU A 78 7.50 -1.95 -6.79
CA LEU A 78 6.53 -2.08 -7.87
C LEU A 78 5.19 -1.41 -7.52
N LEU A 79 4.75 -1.53 -6.26
CA LEU A 79 3.53 -0.89 -5.80
C LEU A 79 3.66 0.63 -5.80
N LEU A 80 4.82 1.17 -5.39
CA LEU A 80 5.06 2.62 -5.44
C LEU A 80 5.02 3.15 -6.88
N SER A 81 5.58 2.42 -7.83
CA SER A 81 5.52 2.79 -9.25
C SER A 81 4.09 2.76 -9.78
N GLU A 82 3.32 1.73 -9.43
CA GLU A 82 1.92 1.61 -9.83
C GLU A 82 1.05 2.72 -9.22
N LEU A 83 1.27 3.01 -7.93
CA LEU A 83 0.59 4.08 -7.21
C LEU A 83 0.85 5.44 -7.86
N ALA A 84 2.09 5.72 -8.27
CA ALA A 84 2.42 6.97 -8.96
C ALA A 84 1.69 7.06 -10.32
N SER A 85 1.72 5.97 -11.11
CA SER A 85 1.05 5.93 -12.41
C SER A 85 -0.47 6.14 -12.30
N ARG A 86 -1.13 5.47 -11.35
CA ARG A 86 -2.59 5.59 -11.17
C ARG A 86 -3.00 6.89 -10.51
N LEU A 87 -2.13 7.48 -9.69
CA LEU A 87 -2.39 8.77 -9.09
C LEU A 87 -2.55 9.85 -10.14
N ASP A 88 -1.70 9.89 -11.17
CA ASP A 88 -1.81 10.91 -12.21
C ASP A 88 -3.17 10.86 -12.93
N GLU A 89 -3.77 9.68 -13.04
CA GLU A 89 -5.10 9.48 -13.61
C GLU A 89 -6.24 9.79 -12.62
N ALA A 90 -6.06 9.47 -11.34
CA ALA A 90 -7.10 9.54 -10.30
C ALA A 90 -7.00 10.77 -9.38
N ALA A 91 -5.99 11.62 -9.54
CA ALA A 91 -5.68 12.72 -8.63
C ALA A 91 -6.83 13.74 -8.47
N ALA A 92 -7.77 13.81 -9.41
CA ALA A 92 -8.93 14.71 -9.33
C ALA A 92 -10.10 14.14 -8.53
N THR A 93 -10.16 12.82 -8.33
CA THR A 93 -11.34 12.12 -7.77
C THR A 93 -11.05 11.38 -6.46
N LEU A 94 -9.77 11.22 -6.12
CA LEU A 94 -9.36 10.66 -4.82
C LEU A 94 -9.87 11.48 -3.66
N ASP A 95 -10.18 10.81 -2.55
CA ASP A 95 -10.43 11.48 -1.28
C ASP A 95 -9.10 11.95 -0.63
N ASP A 96 -9.20 12.94 0.26
CA ASP A 96 -8.01 13.54 0.86
C ASP A 96 -7.32 12.64 1.88
N ASP A 97 -8.03 11.68 2.47
CA ASP A 97 -7.42 10.73 3.42
C ASP A 97 -6.46 9.80 2.67
N THR A 98 -6.89 9.25 1.54
CA THR A 98 -6.04 8.46 0.63
C THR A 98 -4.85 9.28 0.15
N LEU A 99 -5.05 10.54 -0.25
CA LEU A 99 -3.95 11.41 -0.68
C LEU A 99 -2.93 11.69 0.43
N ARG A 100 -3.39 11.94 1.66
CA ARG A 100 -2.49 12.15 2.80
C ARG A 100 -1.69 10.89 3.11
N GLN A 101 -2.31 9.71 3.04
CA GLN A 101 -1.61 8.43 3.20
C GLN A 101 -0.56 8.23 2.11
N MET A 102 -0.90 8.50 0.84
CA MET A 102 0.06 8.45 -0.27
C MET A 102 1.22 9.42 -0.09
N LYS A 103 0.96 10.65 0.35
CA LYS A 103 2.02 11.64 0.63
C LYS A 103 3.03 11.12 1.66
N VAL A 104 2.53 10.55 2.77
CA VAL A 104 3.38 10.00 3.84
C VAL A 104 4.18 8.80 3.33
N LEU A 105 3.51 7.88 2.64
CA LEU A 105 4.14 6.69 2.06
C LEU A 105 5.26 7.08 1.09
N PHE A 106 4.98 7.95 0.12
CA PHE A 106 5.97 8.41 -0.85
C PHE A 106 7.15 9.16 -0.20
N ALA A 107 6.87 10.03 0.78
CA ALA A 107 7.91 10.73 1.53
C ALA A 107 8.84 9.76 2.28
N ARG A 108 8.28 8.69 2.88
CA ARG A 108 9.06 7.64 3.57
C ARG A 108 10.03 6.91 2.64
N HIS A 109 9.71 6.85 1.36
CA HIS A 109 10.56 6.25 0.32
C HIS A 109 11.43 7.27 -0.45
N GLY A 110 11.42 8.55 -0.04
CA GLY A 110 12.20 9.60 -0.70
C GLY A 110 11.70 9.95 -2.11
N LEU A 111 10.41 9.72 -2.38
CA LEU A 111 9.77 9.92 -3.68
C LEU A 111 8.62 10.95 -3.60
N PRO A 112 8.85 12.18 -3.10
CA PRO A 112 7.76 13.15 -2.93
C PRO A 112 7.03 13.41 -4.26
N HIS A 113 5.71 13.36 -4.22
CA HIS A 113 4.86 13.55 -5.41
C HIS A 113 4.29 14.97 -5.41
N GLU A 114 4.77 15.81 -6.33
CA GLU A 114 4.44 17.25 -6.37
C GLU A 114 2.93 17.50 -6.52
N SER A 115 2.25 16.70 -7.33
CA SER A 115 0.80 16.84 -7.55
C SER A 115 -0.04 16.64 -6.28
N ILE A 116 0.38 15.73 -5.37
CA ILE A 116 -0.30 15.54 -4.09
C ILE A 116 -0.08 16.76 -3.19
N CYS A 117 1.14 17.30 -3.18
CA CYS A 117 1.48 18.46 -2.37
C CYS A 117 0.68 19.68 -2.81
N ALA A 118 0.66 19.96 -4.12
CA ALA A 118 -0.10 21.07 -4.70
C ALA A 118 -1.61 20.97 -4.39
N ARG A 119 -2.21 19.77 -4.50
CA ARG A 119 -3.63 19.58 -4.21
C ARG A 119 -3.95 19.82 -2.72
N LEU A 120 -3.18 19.22 -1.81
CA LEU A 120 -3.42 19.38 -0.36
C LEU A 120 -3.10 20.81 0.14
N GLU A 121 -2.19 21.54 -0.52
CA GLU A 121 -1.89 22.95 -0.20
C GLU A 121 -2.97 23.91 -0.71
N THR A 122 -3.61 23.60 -1.84
CA THR A 122 -4.71 24.41 -2.40
C THR A 122 -5.90 24.50 -1.44
N GLU A 123 -6.13 23.49 -0.60
CA GLU A 123 -7.21 23.52 0.40
C GLU A 123 -6.85 24.25 1.71
N LEU A 124 -5.56 24.34 2.05
CA LEU A 124 -5.09 25.08 3.23
C LEU A 124 -5.13 26.61 3.03
N CYS A 125 -5.20 27.05 1.78
CA CYS A 125 -5.45 28.45 1.41
C CYS A 125 -6.85 28.58 0.80
N PRO A 126 -7.94 28.66 1.61
CA PRO A 126 -9.19 29.14 1.06
C PRO A 126 -8.92 30.55 0.52
N GLN A 127 -9.17 30.74 -0.77
CA GLN A 127 -9.11 32.06 -1.39
C GLN A 127 -9.97 33.00 -0.53
N GLU A 128 -9.34 33.97 0.14
CA GLU A 128 -10.06 35.14 0.62
C GLU A 128 -10.70 35.77 -0.61
N THR A 129 -11.99 35.51 -0.80
CA THR A 129 -12.81 36.13 -1.83
C THR A 129 -12.94 37.60 -1.44
N GLY A 130 -11.96 38.39 -1.90
CA GLY A 130 -12.00 39.84 -1.89
C GLY A 130 -13.27 40.29 -2.63
N THR A 131 -14.26 40.68 -1.86
CA THR A 131 -15.44 41.40 -2.34
C THR A 131 -15.06 42.88 -2.37
N ASN A 132 -14.87 43.41 -3.57
CA ASN A 132 -14.97 44.85 -3.84
C ASN A 132 -16.42 45.21 -4.13
#